data_AF-A0A353CP91-F1
#
_entry.id   AF-A0A353CP91-F1
#
_cell.length_a   1.000
_cell.length_b   1.000
_cell.length_c   1.000
_cell.angle_alpha   90.00
_cell.angle_beta   90.00
_cell.angle_gamma   90.00
#
_symmetry.space_group_name_H-M   'P 1'
#
loop_
_entity.id
_entity.type
_entity.pdbx_description
1 polymer ?
#
loop_
_entity_poly.entity_id
_entity_poly.type
_entity_poly.pdbx_seq_one_letter_code
_entity_poly.pdbx_strand_id
1 'polypeptide(L)'
;SAAEDAAAVSLGARRIFADVWFIRLMQYYGTRESVHDERLREHHSHYHADGSVCDHGEGWEKGHYPEFIPLSFHIMDLDPYFHSAVVYSAASLAYNLGKPAEAREVLELAIKRAPREWRYHSILAAVGYSGEKNPGEVVRLLLPVVRQPDCPTMLKNQTAFLSKRAGEYAVAAEIYRDIAENAPEREYAERARRELEKLEGVAR
;
A
#
# COMPACT_ATOMS: atom_id res chain seq x y z
N SER A 1 -18.56 15.77 -9.95
CA SER A 1 -18.74 16.58 -11.18
C SER A 1 -18.23 17.98 -10.89
N ALA A 2 -17.84 18.76 -11.92
CA ALA A 2 -17.29 20.11 -11.69
C ALA A 2 -18.22 21.02 -10.87
N ALA A 3 -19.54 20.85 -11.00
CA ALA A 3 -20.53 21.56 -10.20
C ALA A 3 -20.53 21.11 -8.72
N GLU A 4 -20.43 19.80 -8.45
CA GLU A 4 -20.28 19.27 -7.08
C GLU A 4 -18.97 19.76 -6.44
N ASP A 5 -17.89 19.81 -7.20
CA ASP A 5 -16.57 20.24 -6.69
C ASP A 5 -16.55 21.74 -6.40
N ALA A 6 -17.15 22.55 -7.28
CA ALA A 6 -17.33 23.98 -7.06
C ALA A 6 -18.20 24.25 -5.82
N ALA A 7 -19.26 23.47 -5.60
CA ALA A 7 -20.08 23.55 -4.40
C ALA A 7 -19.30 23.13 -3.15
N ALA A 8 -18.52 22.05 -3.22
CA ALA A 8 -17.69 21.57 -2.12
C ALA A 8 -16.67 22.62 -1.64
N VAL A 9 -16.04 23.33 -2.59
CA VAL A 9 -15.12 24.44 -2.28
C VAL A 9 -15.89 25.64 -1.75
N SER A 10 -16.95 26.07 -2.44
CA SER A 10 -17.68 27.30 -2.11
C SER A 10 -18.39 27.24 -0.75
N LEU A 11 -18.82 26.04 -0.33
CA LEU A 11 -19.49 25.82 0.94
C LEU A 11 -18.54 25.39 2.07
N GLY A 12 -17.23 25.28 1.80
CA GLY A 12 -16.27 24.75 2.78
C GLY A 12 -16.51 23.28 3.14
N ALA A 13 -17.28 22.55 2.33
CA ALA A 13 -17.75 21.19 2.59
C ALA A 13 -16.86 20.10 1.95
N ARG A 14 -15.63 20.45 1.53
CA ARG A 14 -14.68 19.55 0.84
C ARG A 14 -14.57 18.17 1.49
N ARG A 15 -14.50 18.12 2.81
CA ARG A 15 -14.44 16.88 3.59
C ARG A 15 -15.67 16.00 3.41
N ILE A 16 -16.86 16.57 3.56
CA ILE A 16 -18.14 15.85 3.43
C ILE A 16 -18.29 15.29 2.01
N PHE A 17 -17.92 16.08 1.00
CA PHE A 17 -17.95 15.61 -0.39
C PHE A 17 -16.93 14.49 -0.63
N ALA A 18 -15.73 14.60 -0.06
CA ALA A 18 -14.74 13.52 -0.13
C ALA A 18 -15.24 12.23 0.53
N ASP A 19 -15.95 12.32 1.66
CA ASP A 19 -16.61 11.17 2.31
C ASP A 19 -17.68 10.53 1.40
N VAL A 20 -18.52 11.33 0.72
CA VAL A 20 -19.51 10.82 -0.25
C VAL A 20 -18.83 10.10 -1.41
N TRP A 21 -17.77 10.68 -1.97
CA TRP A 21 -17.01 10.05 -3.06
C TRP A 21 -16.29 8.79 -2.60
N PHE A 22 -15.80 8.75 -1.36
CA PHE A 22 -15.20 7.55 -0.80
C PHE A 22 -16.21 6.42 -0.63
N ILE A 23 -17.44 6.72 -0.18
CA ILE A 23 -18.54 5.74 -0.16
C ILE A 23 -18.84 5.24 -1.57
N ARG A 24 -18.91 6.11 -2.58
CA ARG A 24 -19.09 5.72 -3.98
C ARG A 24 -17.98 4.79 -4.47
N LEU A 25 -16.72 5.08 -4.15
CA LEU A 25 -15.59 4.22 -4.48
C LEU A 25 -15.73 2.83 -3.84
N MET A 26 -16.06 2.76 -2.55
CA MET A 26 -16.25 1.49 -1.85
C MET A 26 -17.44 0.69 -2.40
N GLN A 27 -18.53 1.35 -2.78
CA GLN A 27 -19.67 0.69 -3.41
C GLN A 27 -19.32 0.18 -4.81
N TYR A 28 -18.66 1.00 -5.63
CA TYR A 28 -18.22 0.61 -6.97
C TYR A 28 -17.28 -0.60 -6.90
N TYR A 29 -16.25 -0.54 -6.06
CA TYR A 29 -15.28 -1.61 -5.91
C TYR A 29 -15.85 -2.86 -5.18
N GLY A 30 -16.82 -2.66 -4.28
CA GLY A 30 -17.51 -3.74 -3.59
C GLY A 30 -18.60 -4.44 -4.42
N THR A 31 -18.99 -3.88 -5.57
CA THR A 31 -19.94 -4.51 -6.48
C THR A 31 -19.18 -5.56 -7.30
N ARG A 32 -19.54 -6.84 -7.14
CA ARG A 32 -18.96 -7.91 -7.97
C ARG A 32 -19.25 -7.60 -9.44
N GLU A 33 -18.25 -7.76 -10.30
CA GLU A 33 -18.49 -7.96 -11.73
C GLU A 33 -19.26 -9.27 -11.90
N SER A 34 -20.58 -9.21 -11.75
CA SER A 34 -21.46 -10.31 -12.10
C SER A 34 -22.29 -9.86 -13.29
N VAL A 35 -22.27 -10.68 -14.34
CA VAL A 35 -23.33 -10.86 -15.38
C VAL A 35 -23.15 -10.21 -16.77
N HIS A 36 -22.03 -9.55 -17.13
CA HIS A 36 -21.91 -8.99 -18.50
C HIS A 36 -20.71 -9.36 -19.37
N ASP A 37 -19.75 -10.15 -18.89
CA ASP A 37 -18.74 -10.73 -19.78
C ASP A 37 -19.07 -12.19 -20.10
N GLU A 38 -19.88 -12.40 -21.13
CA GLU A 38 -20.21 -13.74 -21.68
C GLU A 38 -18.98 -14.48 -22.23
N ARG A 39 -17.79 -13.88 -22.23
CA ARG A 39 -16.56 -14.45 -22.80
C ARG A 39 -15.72 -15.31 -21.86
N LEU A 40 -16.05 -15.40 -20.57
CA LEU A 40 -15.22 -16.11 -19.57
C LEU A 40 -15.85 -17.38 -19.00
N ARG A 41 -16.78 -18.01 -19.73
CA ARG A 41 -17.38 -19.29 -19.31
C ARG A 41 -16.54 -20.50 -19.72
N GLU A 42 -15.41 -20.70 -19.05
CA GLU A 42 -14.83 -22.04 -18.87
C GLU A 42 -14.69 -22.33 -17.37
N HIS A 43 -15.83 -22.49 -16.71
CA HIS A 43 -15.92 -22.89 -15.31
C HIS A 43 -15.77 -24.41 -15.19
N HIS A 44 -14.68 -24.87 -14.57
CA HIS A 44 -14.50 -26.28 -14.18
C HIS A 44 -14.92 -26.50 -12.72
N SER A 45 -16.23 -26.65 -12.49
CA SER A 45 -16.73 -27.15 -11.21
C SER A 45 -16.34 -28.62 -11.04
N HIS A 46 -15.69 -28.99 -9.93
CA HIS A 46 -15.46 -30.38 -9.58
C HIS A 46 -16.18 -30.73 -8.27
N TYR A 47 -16.74 -31.94 -8.26
CA TYR A 47 -17.49 -32.49 -7.14
C TYR A 47 -16.53 -33.27 -6.25
N HIS A 48 -16.53 -32.95 -4.96
CA HIS A 48 -15.91 -33.78 -3.96
C HIS A 48 -16.78 -35.01 -3.66
N ALA A 49 -16.14 -36.07 -3.14
CA ALA A 49 -16.81 -37.33 -2.82
C ALA A 49 -17.90 -37.21 -1.73
N ASP A 50 -17.93 -36.11 -1.00
CA ASP A 50 -18.94 -35.76 0.00
C ASP A 50 -20.13 -34.97 -0.57
N GLY A 51 -20.15 -34.76 -1.89
CA GLY A 51 -21.18 -33.99 -2.59
C GLY A 51 -20.99 -32.48 -2.53
N SER A 52 -19.92 -31.98 -1.90
CA SER A 52 -19.58 -30.56 -1.95
C SER A 52 -19.00 -30.18 -3.32
N VAL A 53 -19.44 -29.03 -3.84
CA VAL A 53 -18.88 -28.44 -5.07
C VAL A 53 -17.90 -27.38 -4.62
N CYS A 54 -16.64 -27.52 -5.02
CA CYS A 54 -15.66 -26.44 -4.89
C CYS A 54 -15.38 -25.85 -6.26
N ASP A 55 -15.64 -24.54 -6.37
CA ASP A 55 -15.12 -23.73 -7.46
C ASP A 55 -13.69 -23.32 -7.12
N HIS A 56 -12.72 -24.06 -7.66
CA HIS A 56 -11.33 -23.64 -7.71
C HIS A 56 -10.98 -23.24 -9.15
N GLY A 57 -11.43 -22.05 -9.55
CA GLY A 57 -10.85 -21.40 -10.72
C GLY A 57 -9.45 -20.89 -10.36
N GLU A 58 -8.42 -21.36 -11.06
CA GLU A 58 -7.16 -20.62 -11.17
C GLU A 58 -7.49 -19.25 -11.77
N GLY A 59 -7.26 -18.18 -11.01
CA GLY A 59 -7.59 -16.82 -11.44
C GLY A 59 -8.99 -16.39 -11.04
N TRP A 60 -9.15 -16.03 -9.76
CA TRP A 60 -10.06 -14.92 -9.45
C TRP A 60 -9.50 -13.73 -10.22
N GLU A 61 -10.04 -13.47 -11.41
CA GLU A 61 -9.71 -12.25 -12.14
C GLU A 61 -9.88 -11.10 -11.17
N LYS A 62 -8.87 -10.23 -11.08
CA LYS A 62 -8.75 -9.21 -10.03
C LYS A 62 -9.82 -8.11 -10.11
N GLY A 63 -10.91 -8.35 -10.85
CA GLY A 63 -11.97 -7.45 -11.26
C GLY A 63 -11.43 -6.30 -12.12
N HIS A 64 -12.17 -5.94 -13.16
CA HIS A 64 -11.84 -4.80 -13.99
C HIS A 64 -12.53 -3.53 -13.45
N TYR A 65 -11.77 -2.73 -12.70
CA TYR A 65 -12.26 -1.47 -12.12
C TYR A 65 -11.58 -0.24 -12.77
N PRO A 66 -11.93 0.14 -14.01
CA PRO A 66 -11.29 1.26 -14.71
C PRO A 66 -11.48 2.60 -13.98
N GLU A 67 -12.61 2.79 -13.30
CA GLU A 67 -12.91 4.04 -12.58
C GLU A 67 -12.22 4.13 -11.21
N PHE A 68 -11.54 3.07 -10.74
CA PHE A 68 -10.95 3.04 -9.39
C PHE A 68 -9.90 4.15 -9.20
N ILE A 69 -9.02 4.35 -10.19
CA ILE A 69 -7.98 5.39 -10.14
C ILE A 69 -8.57 6.80 -10.25
N PRO A 70 -9.42 7.10 -11.27
CA PRO A 70 -10.09 8.40 -11.35
C PRO A 70 -10.82 8.77 -10.05
N LEU A 71 -11.57 7.84 -9.47
CA LEU A 71 -12.28 8.07 -8.21
C LEU A 71 -11.32 8.31 -7.03
N SER A 72 -10.22 7.54 -6.96
CA SER A 72 -9.21 7.72 -5.92
C SER A 72 -8.56 9.10 -5.99
N PHE A 73 -8.14 9.55 -7.18
CA PHE A 73 -7.57 10.88 -7.37
C PHE A 73 -8.59 11.99 -7.12
N HIS A 74 -9.85 11.79 -7.50
CA HIS A 74 -10.92 12.74 -7.22
C HIS A 74 -11.09 13.01 -5.72
N ILE A 75 -11.12 11.95 -4.92
CA ILE A 75 -11.22 12.05 -3.46
C ILE A 75 -10.02 12.83 -2.89
N MET A 76 -8.81 12.55 -3.40
CA MET A 76 -7.58 13.22 -2.97
C MET A 76 -7.52 14.69 -3.36
N ASP A 77 -8.12 15.07 -4.50
CA ASP A 77 -8.20 16.46 -4.94
C ASP A 77 -9.24 17.25 -4.13
N LEU A 78 -10.34 16.60 -3.73
CA LEU A 78 -11.31 17.18 -2.81
C LEU A 78 -10.71 17.37 -1.41
N ASP A 79 -10.12 16.34 -0.81
CA ASP A 79 -9.50 16.40 0.52
C ASP A 79 -8.13 15.68 0.55
N PRO A 80 -7.02 16.43 0.38
CA PRO A 80 -5.65 15.88 0.46
C PRO A 80 -5.29 15.23 1.80
N TYR A 81 -6.03 15.53 2.88
CA TYR A 81 -5.79 15.01 4.23
C TYR A 81 -6.74 13.85 4.57
N PHE A 82 -7.50 13.34 3.59
CA PHE A 82 -8.27 12.11 3.76
C PHE A 82 -7.38 10.87 3.72
N HIS A 83 -6.54 10.71 4.75
CA HIS A 83 -5.54 9.65 4.85
C HIS A 83 -6.12 8.25 4.67
N SER A 84 -7.30 7.96 5.24
CA SER A 84 -7.92 6.64 5.09
C SER A 84 -8.28 6.30 3.65
N ALA A 85 -8.71 7.29 2.85
CA ALA A 85 -9.02 7.07 1.44
C ALA A 85 -7.76 6.76 0.63
N VAL A 86 -6.66 7.49 0.88
CA VAL A 86 -5.37 7.21 0.23
C VAL A 86 -4.87 5.81 0.59
N VAL A 87 -4.87 5.48 1.88
CA VAL A 87 -4.44 4.17 2.40
C VAL A 87 -5.27 3.05 1.76
N TYR A 88 -6.59 3.21 1.72
CA TYR A 88 -7.51 2.26 1.11
C TYR A 88 -7.21 2.07 -0.38
N SER A 89 -7.17 3.17 -1.15
CA SER A 89 -6.92 3.12 -2.58
C SER A 89 -5.59 2.44 -2.92
N ALA A 90 -4.51 2.84 -2.25
CA ALA A 90 -3.19 2.26 -2.50
C ALA A 90 -3.14 0.76 -2.13
N ALA A 91 -3.70 0.37 -0.99
CA ALA A 91 -3.71 -1.03 -0.57
C ALA A 91 -4.58 -1.90 -1.50
N SER A 92 -5.77 -1.43 -1.89
CA SER A 92 -6.64 -2.15 -2.83
C SER A 92 -5.96 -2.33 -4.19
N LEU A 93 -5.31 -1.28 -4.71
CA LEU A 93 -4.55 -1.35 -5.96
C LEU A 93 -3.44 -2.39 -5.88
N ALA A 94 -2.60 -2.32 -4.84
CA ALA A 94 -1.43 -3.18 -4.74
C ALA A 94 -1.80 -4.65 -4.49
N TYR A 95 -2.67 -4.91 -3.52
CA TYR A 95 -2.85 -6.26 -2.98
C TYR A 95 -4.06 -7.00 -3.55
N ASN A 96 -5.11 -6.27 -3.92
CA ASN A 96 -6.33 -6.90 -4.43
C ASN A 96 -6.38 -6.83 -5.95
N LEU A 97 -6.09 -5.66 -6.54
CA LEU A 97 -6.14 -5.43 -7.97
C LEU A 97 -4.84 -5.81 -8.69
N GLY A 98 -3.75 -6.05 -7.95
CA GLY A 98 -2.46 -6.43 -8.53
C GLY A 98 -1.83 -5.35 -9.40
N LYS A 99 -2.10 -4.09 -9.06
CA LYS A 99 -1.68 -2.86 -9.74
C LYS A 99 -0.68 -2.07 -8.85
N PRO A 100 0.52 -2.62 -8.58
CA PRO A 100 1.48 -2.00 -7.66
C PRO A 100 2.06 -0.69 -8.20
N ALA A 101 2.18 -0.53 -9.52
CA ALA A 101 2.67 0.71 -10.12
C ALA A 101 1.67 1.85 -9.88
N GLU A 102 0.38 1.60 -10.11
CA GLU A 102 -0.67 2.59 -9.87
C GLU A 102 -0.85 2.87 -8.37
N ALA A 103 -0.68 1.87 -7.51
CA ALA A 103 -0.63 2.08 -6.06
C ALA A 103 0.50 3.04 -5.66
N ARG A 104 1.68 2.88 -6.28
CA ARG A 104 2.82 3.77 -6.07
C ARG A 104 2.54 5.19 -6.54
N GLU A 105 1.90 5.38 -7.69
CA GLU A 105 1.49 6.72 -8.16
C GLU A 105 0.59 7.44 -7.16
N VAL A 106 -0.41 6.73 -6.60
CA VAL A 106 -1.29 7.26 -5.54
C VAL A 106 -0.49 7.70 -4.32
N LEU A 107 0.44 6.86 -3.86
CA LEU A 107 1.26 7.15 -2.68
C LEU A 107 2.24 8.30 -2.91
N GLU A 108 2.91 8.36 -4.05
CA GLU A 108 3.83 9.45 -4.37
C GLU A 108 3.11 10.80 -4.46
N LEU A 109 1.91 10.83 -5.06
CA LEU A 109 1.08 12.04 -5.05
C LEU A 109 0.68 12.44 -3.63
N ALA A 110 0.28 11.49 -2.80
CA ALA A 110 -0.11 11.75 -1.42
C ALA A 110 1.07 12.23 -0.56
N ILE A 111 2.26 11.66 -0.73
CA ILE A 111 3.50 12.04 -0.04
C ILE A 111 3.92 13.47 -0.42
N LYS A 112 3.77 13.86 -1.70
CA LYS A 112 4.02 15.27 -2.11
C LYS A 112 3.12 16.26 -1.36
N ARG A 113 1.89 15.87 -1.01
CA ARG A 113 0.91 16.72 -0.31
C ARG A 113 1.03 16.66 1.21
N ALA A 114 1.36 15.49 1.77
CA ALA A 114 1.51 15.27 3.20
C ALA A 114 2.76 14.40 3.50
N PRO A 115 3.97 14.98 3.39
CA PRO A 115 5.22 14.20 3.44
C PRO A 115 5.51 13.58 4.81
N ARG A 116 4.90 14.09 5.89
CA ARG A 116 5.07 13.57 7.26
C ARG A 116 4.07 12.47 7.63
N GLU A 117 3.14 12.11 6.74
CA GLU A 117 2.19 11.03 7.00
C GLU A 117 2.88 9.68 6.83
N TRP A 118 3.27 9.08 7.94
CA TRP A 118 4.04 7.83 7.98
C TRP A 118 3.30 6.65 7.37
N ARG A 119 1.96 6.62 7.39
CA ARG A 119 1.17 5.52 6.82
C ARG A 119 1.42 5.36 5.33
N TYR A 120 1.62 6.46 4.61
CA TYR A 120 1.89 6.41 3.17
C TYR A 120 3.24 5.74 2.89
N HIS A 121 4.25 6.09 3.68
CA HIS A 121 5.58 5.49 3.59
C HIS A 121 5.57 4.01 3.98
N SER A 122 4.79 3.63 5.00
CA SER A 122 4.61 2.22 5.38
C SER A 122 3.96 1.38 4.28
N ILE A 123 2.94 1.92 3.59
CA ILE A 123 2.32 1.22 2.47
C ILE A 123 3.29 1.18 1.29
N LEU A 124 4.00 2.27 0.99
CA LEU A 124 4.99 2.31 -0.09
C LEU A 124 6.08 1.25 0.12
N ALA A 125 6.59 1.10 1.35
CA ALA A 125 7.53 0.05 1.70
C ALA A 125 6.93 -1.36 1.46
N ALA A 126 5.67 -1.55 1.83
CA ALA A 126 4.98 -2.83 1.67
C ALA A 126 4.66 -3.14 0.19
N VAL A 127 4.38 -2.13 -0.65
CA VAL A 127 4.19 -2.28 -2.10
C VAL A 127 5.51 -2.67 -2.77
N GLY A 128 6.61 -2.00 -2.38
CA GLY A 128 7.96 -2.34 -2.81
C GLY A 128 8.35 -3.77 -2.44
N TYR A 129 7.84 -4.28 -1.32
CA TYR A 129 8.01 -5.68 -0.93
C TYR A 129 7.21 -6.66 -1.80
N SER A 130 5.93 -6.39 -2.09
CA SER A 130 5.05 -7.40 -2.70
C SER A 130 5.15 -7.53 -4.22
N GLY A 131 5.61 -6.51 -4.94
CA GLY A 131 5.48 -6.53 -6.40
C GLY A 131 6.48 -5.71 -7.21
N GLU A 132 7.36 -4.93 -6.58
CA GLU A 132 8.24 -4.04 -7.34
C GLU A 132 9.54 -4.74 -7.74
N LYS A 133 9.91 -4.61 -9.02
CA LYS A 133 11.18 -5.14 -9.56
C LYS A 133 12.40 -4.40 -9.02
N ASN A 134 12.21 -3.25 -8.36
CA ASN A 134 13.29 -2.35 -7.94
C ASN A 134 13.16 -1.92 -6.46
N PRO A 135 13.44 -2.83 -5.50
CA PRO A 135 13.37 -2.51 -4.07
C PRO A 135 14.30 -1.36 -3.64
N GLY A 136 15.42 -1.15 -4.35
CA GLY A 136 16.38 -0.08 -4.01
C GLY A 136 15.85 1.34 -4.27
N GLU A 137 14.95 1.50 -5.25
CA GLU A 137 14.31 2.80 -5.47
C GLU A 137 13.40 3.20 -4.31
N VAL A 138 12.59 2.26 -3.83
CA VAL A 138 11.72 2.49 -2.67
C VAL A 138 12.56 2.78 -1.43
N VAL A 139 13.68 2.09 -1.22
CA VAL A 139 14.63 2.40 -0.11
C VAL A 139 15.09 3.85 -0.18
N ARG A 140 15.52 4.33 -1.36
CA ARG A 140 15.97 5.73 -1.53
C ARG A 140 14.89 6.75 -1.20
N LEU A 141 13.63 6.46 -1.51
CA LEU A 141 12.49 7.32 -1.17
C LEU A 141 12.22 7.35 0.35
N LEU A 142 12.40 6.21 1.03
CA LEU A 142 12.11 6.07 2.46
C LEU A 142 13.25 6.59 3.35
N LEU A 143 14.49 6.61 2.87
CA LEU A 143 15.68 7.00 3.66
C LEU A 143 15.55 8.36 4.37
N PRO A 144 15.09 9.44 3.71
CA PRO A 144 14.90 10.73 4.38
C PRO A 144 13.89 10.71 5.52
N VAL A 145 12.95 9.77 5.52
CA VAL A 145 11.89 9.65 6.52
C VAL A 145 12.35 8.76 7.67
N VAL A 146 12.98 7.62 7.37
CA VAL A 146 13.43 6.68 8.43
C VAL A 146 14.54 7.23 9.30
N ARG A 147 15.30 8.20 8.81
CA ARG A 147 16.34 8.91 9.57
C ARG A 147 15.77 9.99 10.51
N GLN A 148 14.46 10.26 10.47
CA GLN A 148 13.85 11.19 11.40
C GLN A 148 13.69 10.54 12.78
N PRO A 149 14.00 11.25 13.88
CA PRO A 149 13.89 10.69 15.24
C PRO A 149 12.49 10.20 15.60
N ASP A 150 11.45 10.86 15.07
CA ASP A 150 10.03 10.56 15.31
C ASP A 150 9.47 9.47 14.38
N CYS A 151 10.30 8.89 13.50
CA CYS A 151 9.85 7.86 12.58
C CYS A 151 9.44 6.57 13.32
N PRO A 152 8.24 6.02 13.06
CA PRO A 152 7.78 4.80 13.70
C PRO A 152 8.73 3.62 13.49
N THR A 153 8.99 2.86 14.56
CA THR A 153 9.86 1.67 14.54
C THR A 153 9.50 0.69 13.42
N MET A 154 8.19 0.49 13.20
CA MET A 154 7.69 -0.38 12.14
C MET A 154 8.20 0.03 10.75
N LEU A 155 8.18 1.34 10.43
CA LEU A 155 8.63 1.84 9.13
C LEU A 155 10.15 1.71 8.97
N LYS A 156 10.91 1.97 10.04
CA LYS A 156 12.35 1.70 10.08
C LYS A 156 12.62 0.22 9.79
N ASN A 157 11.92 -0.68 10.48
CA ASN A 157 12.07 -2.13 10.30
C ASN A 157 11.71 -2.60 8.88
N GLN A 158 10.62 -2.08 8.31
CA GLN A 158 10.24 -2.35 6.91
C GLN A 158 11.32 -1.90 5.93
N THR A 159 11.89 -0.71 6.13
CA THR A 159 12.92 -0.12 5.26
C THR A 159 14.25 -0.87 5.38
N ALA A 160 14.65 -1.26 6.60
CA ALA A 160 15.85 -2.08 6.83
C ALA A 160 15.73 -3.43 6.11
N PHE A 161 14.58 -4.07 6.22
CA PHE A 161 14.30 -5.31 5.51
C PHE A 161 14.37 -5.14 3.99
N LEU A 162 13.74 -4.08 3.45
CA LEU A 162 13.76 -3.79 2.02
C LEU A 162 15.17 -3.49 1.51
N SER A 163 15.98 -2.79 2.31
CA SER A 163 17.40 -2.52 2.03
C SER A 163 18.20 -3.81 1.89
N LYS A 164 17.97 -4.81 2.77
CA LYS A 164 18.59 -6.14 2.61
C LYS A 164 18.22 -6.80 1.29
N ARG A 165 16.95 -6.73 0.90
CA ARG A 165 16.46 -7.31 -0.36
C ARG A 165 17.05 -6.60 -1.58
N ALA A 166 17.32 -5.30 -1.47
CA ALA A 166 18.02 -4.53 -2.48
C ALA A 166 19.54 -4.78 -2.52
N GLY A 167 20.09 -5.59 -1.60
CA GLY A 167 21.54 -5.81 -1.46
C GLY A 167 22.28 -4.68 -0.75
N GLU A 168 21.57 -3.68 -0.23
CA GLU A 168 22.13 -2.54 0.49
C GLU A 168 22.34 -2.88 1.97
N TYR A 169 23.20 -3.87 2.25
CA TYR A 169 23.41 -4.40 3.61
C TYR A 169 23.95 -3.37 4.60
N ALA A 170 24.79 -2.43 4.16
CA ALA A 170 25.29 -1.36 5.01
C ALA A 170 24.16 -0.45 5.50
N VAL A 171 23.22 -0.10 4.61
CA VAL A 171 22.04 0.70 4.94
C VAL A 171 21.13 -0.07 5.89
N ALA A 172 20.90 -1.36 5.63
CA ALA A 172 20.13 -2.20 6.52
C ALA A 172 20.73 -2.25 7.94
N ALA A 173 22.05 -2.39 8.04
CA ALA A 173 22.76 -2.42 9.32
C ALA A 173 22.67 -1.07 10.07
N GLU A 174 22.77 0.06 9.37
CA GLU A 174 22.56 1.39 9.96
C GLU A 174 21.18 1.47 10.63
N ILE A 175 20.12 1.08 9.90
CA ILE A 175 18.74 1.19 10.39
C ILE A 175 18.48 0.19 11.52
N TYR A 176 18.96 -1.06 11.42
CA TYR A 176 18.79 -2.02 12.52
C TYR A 176 19.54 -1.61 13.79
N ARG A 177 20.70 -0.94 13.67
CA ARG A 177 21.40 -0.41 14.84
C ARG A 177 20.57 0.64 15.57
N ASP A 178 20.00 1.58 14.82
CA ASP A 178 19.10 2.59 15.36
C ASP A 178 17.88 1.96 16.06
N ILE A 179 17.25 0.94 15.45
CA ILE A 179 16.14 0.19 16.09
C ILE A 179 16.60 -0.52 17.37
N ALA A 180 17.76 -1.18 17.36
CA ALA A 180 18.28 -1.93 18.50
C ALA A 180 18.60 -1.05 19.72
N GLU A 181 18.94 0.21 19.48
CA GLU A 181 19.31 1.20 20.49
C GLU A 181 18.09 2.03 20.97
N ASN A 182 17.19 2.40 20.05
CA ASN A 182 16.18 3.45 20.31
C ASN A 182 14.73 2.97 20.24
N ALA A 183 14.44 1.74 19.79
CA ALA A 183 13.05 1.28 19.71
C ALA A 183 12.40 1.17 21.10
N PRO A 184 11.20 1.77 21.30
CA PRO A 184 10.48 1.63 22.57
C PRO A 184 9.98 0.20 22.78
N GLU A 185 9.64 -0.53 21.72
CA GLU A 185 9.19 -1.90 21.81
C GLU A 185 10.38 -2.87 21.84
N ARG A 186 10.50 -3.61 22.96
CA ARG A 186 11.57 -4.60 23.15
C ARG A 186 11.64 -5.63 22.02
N GLU A 187 10.51 -6.07 21.48
CA GLU A 187 10.48 -7.07 20.41
C GLU A 187 11.23 -6.60 19.15
N TYR A 188 11.01 -5.34 18.74
CA TYR A 188 11.71 -4.76 17.60
C TYR A 188 13.21 -4.64 17.88
N ALA A 189 13.60 -4.18 19.08
CA ALA A 189 15.00 -4.07 19.47
C ALA A 189 15.72 -5.43 19.44
N GLU A 190 15.14 -6.47 20.02
CA GLU A 190 15.73 -7.81 20.03
C GLU A 190 15.81 -8.42 18.62
N ARG A 191 14.78 -8.20 17.80
CA ARG A 191 14.79 -8.64 16.40
C ARG A 191 15.90 -7.94 15.62
N ALA A 192 16.07 -6.64 15.80
CA ALA A 192 17.08 -5.85 15.12
C ALA A 192 18.51 -6.33 15.47
N ARG A 193 18.79 -6.65 16.75
CA ARG A 193 20.07 -7.24 17.17
C ARG A 193 20.37 -8.56 16.46
N ARG A 194 19.38 -9.47 16.40
CA ARG A 194 19.52 -10.73 15.65
C ARG A 194 19.76 -10.52 14.15
N GLU A 195 19.18 -9.49 13.56
CA GLU A 195 19.42 -9.16 12.16
C GLU A 195 20.83 -8.57 11.94
N LEU A 196 21.35 -7.77 12.88
CA LEU A 196 22.73 -7.27 12.83
C LEU A 196 23.76 -8.40 12.88
N GLU A 197 23.60 -9.36 13.80
CA GLU A 197 24.47 -10.54 13.89
C GLU A 197 24.55 -11.30 12.56
N LYS A 198 23.41 -11.45 11.87
CA LYS A 198 23.37 -12.09 10.55
C LYS A 198 24.10 -11.28 9.49
N LEU A 199 24.01 -9.95 9.52
CA LEU A 199 24.65 -9.07 8.54
C LEU A 199 26.17 -9.04 8.72
N GLU A 200 26.67 -9.11 9.96
CA GLU A 200 28.11 -9.22 10.25
C GLU A 200 28.71 -10.52 9.73
N GLY A 201 27.94 -11.61 9.72
CA GLY A 201 28.33 -12.89 9.13
C GLY A 201 28.37 -12.89 7.60
N VAL A 202 27.67 -11.97 6.93
CA VAL A 202 27.65 -11.83 5.45
C VAL A 202 28.79 -10.94 4.94
N ALA A 203 29.35 -10.09 5.79
CA ALA A 203 30.46 -9.19 5.44
C ALA A 203 31.86 -9.83 5.62
N ARG A 204 31.94 -11.08 6.07
CA ARG A 204 33.17 -11.89 6.15
C ARG A 204 33.27 -12.86 4.97
#